data_AF-A0A935GW80-F1
#
_entry.id   AF-A0A935GW80-F1
#
_cell.length_a   1.000
_cell.length_b   1.000
_cell.length_c   1.000
_cell.angle_alpha   90.00
_cell.angle_beta   90.00
_cell.angle_gamma   90.00
#
_symmetry.space_group_name_H-M   'P 1'
#
loop_
_entity.id
_entity.type
_entity.pdbx_description
1 polymer ?
#
loop_
_entity_poly.entity_id
_entity_poly.type
_entity_poly.pdbx_seq_one_letter_code
_entity_poly.pdbx_strand_id
1 'polypeptide(L)' 'MKYILNLLIAIDQLVNTLIGGYPDETLSASAWLGEREGKIYGRIFRPVIDFLFLPLERDHCRRAFEAEYNFSQKPRP' A
#
# COMPACT_ATOMS: atom_id res chain seq x y z
N MET A 1 -6.47 -12.45 -14.93
CA MET A 1 -6.75 -11.79 -13.62
C MET A 1 -5.75 -10.70 -13.23
N LYS A 2 -4.56 -10.57 -13.85
CA LYS A 2 -3.61 -9.49 -13.54
C LYS A 2 -4.04 -8.09 -13.99
N TYR A 3 -4.80 -7.98 -15.08
CA TYR A 3 -5.22 -6.67 -15.61
C TYR A 3 -6.07 -5.88 -14.61
N ILE A 4 -7.12 -6.50 -14.05
CA ILE A 4 -7.99 -5.86 -13.05
C ILE A 4 -7.18 -5.50 -11.80
N LEU A 5 -6.31 -6.40 -11.32
CA LEU A 5 -5.42 -6.11 -10.19
C LEU A 5 -4.51 -4.91 -10.46
N ASN A 6 -3.90 -4.84 -11.65
CA ASN A 6 -3.05 -3.71 -12.03
C ASN A 6 -3.83 -2.39 -12.08
N LEU A 7 -5.08 -2.41 -12.55
CA LEU A 7 -5.94 -1.22 -12.52
C LEU A 7 -6.24 -0.79 -11.09
N LEU A 8 -6.52 -1.73 -10.19
CA LEU A 8 -6.76 -1.41 -8.77
C LEU A 8 -5.50 -0.83 -8.11
N ILE A 9 -4.32 -1.41 -8.37
CA ILE A 9 -3.04 -0.89 -7.88
C ILE A 9 -2.79 0.52 -8.43
N ALA A 10 -3.01 0.76 -9.73
CA ALA A 10 -2.81 2.08 -10.32
C ALA A 10 -3.76 3.13 -9.75
N ILE A 11 -5.02 2.77 -9.47
CA ILE A 11 -5.97 3.65 -8.78
C ILE A 11 -5.48 3.95 -7.36
N ASP A 12 -5.00 2.95 -6.64
CA ASP A 12 -4.50 3.11 -5.28
C ASP A 12 -3.26 4.04 -5.22
N GLN A 13 -2.28 3.81 -6.10
CA GLN A 13 -1.11 4.68 -6.27
C GLN A 13 -1.50 6.11 -6.68
N LEU A 14 -2.51 6.26 -7.54
CA LEU A 14 -3.05 7.58 -7.91
C LEU A 14 -3.63 8.30 -6.69
N VAL A 15 -4.46 7.62 -5.90
CA VAL A 15 -5.04 8.20 -4.68
C VAL A 15 -3.93 8.56 -3.69
N ASN A 16 -2.93 7.69 -3.49
CA ASN A 16 -1.77 7.97 -2.65
C ASN A 16 -1.04 9.24 -3.11
N THR A 17 -0.80 9.38 -4.42
CA THR A 17 -0.17 10.57 -5.00
C THR A 17 -1.00 11.84 -4.77
N LEU A 18 -2.32 11.76 -4.93
CA LEU A 18 -3.22 12.90 -4.74
C LEU A 18 -3.24 13.42 -3.30
N ILE A 19 -2.96 12.56 -2.31
CA ILE A 19 -2.86 12.94 -0.90
C ILE A 19 -1.41 13.24 -0.45
N GLY A 20 -0.44 13.25 -1.38
CA GLY A 20 0.95 13.62 -1.12
C GLY A 20 1.91 12.46 -0.84
N GLY A 21 1.50 11.21 -1.09
CA GLY A 21 2.36 10.03 -1.08
C GLY A 21 3.19 9.88 -2.37
N TYR A 22 4.03 8.84 -2.42
CA TYR A 22 4.90 8.61 -3.58
C TYR A 22 4.15 7.92 -4.75
N PRO A 23 4.46 8.27 -6.02
CA PRO A 23 3.70 7.81 -7.19
C PRO A 23 3.90 6.34 -7.60
N ASP A 24 4.79 5.61 -6.93
CA ASP A 24 4.97 4.15 -7.10
C ASP A 24 4.75 3.41 -5.77
N GLU A 25 3.93 4.00 -4.88
CA GLU A 25 3.65 3.50 -3.54
C GLU A 25 2.13 3.42 -3.34
N THR A 26 1.65 2.28 -2.85
CA THR A 26 0.26 2.07 -2.45
C THR A 26 -0.05 2.76 -1.12
N LEU A 27 -1.31 3.11 -0.88
CA LEU A 27 -1.78 3.66 0.40
C LEU A 27 -1.41 2.74 1.57
N SER A 28 -1.55 1.43 1.36
CA SER A 28 -1.19 0.39 2.33
C SER A 28 0.30 0.40 2.67
N ALA A 29 1.17 0.48 1.66
CA ALA A 29 2.62 0.56 1.87
C ALA A 29 3.04 1.89 2.52
N SER A 30 2.45 3.00 2.07
CA SER A 30 2.69 4.34 2.62
C SER A 30 2.27 4.44 4.09
N ALA A 31 1.12 3.85 4.46
CA ALA A 31 0.66 3.80 5.83
C ALA A 31 1.62 3.01 6.74
N TRP A 32 2.16 1.89 6.25
CA TRP A 32 3.18 1.12 6.96
C TRP A 32 4.48 1.91 7.15
N LEU A 33 5.00 2.53 6.11
CA LEU A 33 6.22 3.34 6.20
C LEU A 33 6.00 4.55 7.12
N GLY A 34 4.86 5.23 6.99
CA GLY A 34 4.48 6.35 7.84
C GLY A 34 4.39 5.97 9.32
N GLU A 35 3.86 4.78 9.65
CA GLU A 35 3.84 4.28 11.03
C GLU A 35 5.27 4.10 11.57
N ARG A 36 6.15 3.48 10.76
CA ARG A 36 7.56 3.24 11.11
C ARG A 36 8.36 4.53 11.28
N GLU A 37 8.06 5.55 10.50
CA GLU A 37 8.66 6.89 10.60
C GLU A 37 8.05 7.73 11.75
N GLY A 38 7.04 7.21 12.44
CA GLY A 38 6.37 7.91 13.54
C GLY A 38 5.41 9.01 13.09
N LYS A 39 5.02 9.04 11.81
CA LYS A 39 4.03 9.98 11.27
C LYS A 39 2.64 9.64 11.84
N ILE A 40 1.90 10.67 12.23
CA ILE A 40 0.55 10.54 12.81
C ILE A 40 -0.39 9.84 11.82
N TYR A 41 -0.30 10.18 10.53
CA TYR A 41 -1.06 9.54 9.47
C TYR A 41 -0.87 8.01 9.48
N GLY A 42 0.37 7.52 9.41
CA GLY A 42 0.62 6.08 9.38
C GLY A 42 0.11 5.35 10.63
N ARG A 43 0.29 5.93 11.83
CA ARG A 43 -0.21 5.35 13.09
C ARG A 43 -1.74 5.23 13.15
N ILE A 44 -2.47 6.09 12.46
CA ILE A 44 -3.95 6.07 12.42
C ILE A 44 -4.43 5.17 11.28
N PHE A 45 -3.89 5.38 10.07
CA PHE A 45 -4.40 4.73 8.87
C PHE A 45 -3.96 3.28 8.74
N ARG A 46 -2.74 2.91 9.17
CA ARG A 46 -2.26 1.52 9.11
C ARG A 46 -3.19 0.53 9.83
N PRO A 47 -3.56 0.72 11.12
CA PRO A 47 -4.42 -0.25 11.80
C PRO A 47 -5.84 -0.28 11.22
N VAL A 48 -6.33 0.86 10.70
CA VAL A 48 -7.64 0.92 10.03
C VAL A 48 -7.63 0.10 8.74
N ILE A 49 -6.61 0.29 7.89
CA ILE A 49 -6.47 -0.45 6.65
C ILE A 49 -6.28 -1.95 6.95
N ASP A 50 -5.38 -2.32 7.87
CA ASP A 50 -5.19 -3.72 8.25
C ASP A 50 -6.46 -4.37 8.81
N PHE A 51 -7.29 -3.62 9.55
CA PHE A 51 -8.57 -4.13 10.03
C PHE A 51 -9.56 -4.40 8.90
N LEU A 52 -9.65 -3.49 7.90
CA LEU A 52 -10.52 -3.67 6.73
C LEU A 52 -10.10 -4.88 5.90
N PHE A 53 -8.79 -5.12 5.79
CA PHE A 53 -8.25 -6.24 5.03
C PHE A 53 -8.11 -7.54 5.82
N LEU A 54 -8.32 -7.53 7.14
CA LEU A 54 -8.21 -8.70 8.02
C LEU A 54 -8.96 -9.96 7.53
N PRO A 55 -10.17 -9.87 6.94
CA PRO A 55 -10.86 -11.05 6.39
C PRO A 55 -10.18 -11.68 5.16
N LEU A 56 -9.36 -10.89 4.44
CA LEU A 56 -8.67 -11.29 3.22
C LEU A 56 -7.21 -11.69 3.51
N GLU A 57 -6.52 -10.91 4.34
CA GLU A 57 -5.09 -11.02 4.58
C GLU A 57 -4.71 -10.45 5.94
N ARG A 58 -3.77 -11.11 6.64
CA ARG A 58 -3.17 -10.57 7.86
C ARG A 58 -1.95 -9.73 7.54
N ASP A 59 -1.77 -8.63 8.28
CA ASP A 59 -0.66 -7.68 8.10
C ASP A 59 -0.57 -7.14 6.67
N HIS A 60 -1.72 -6.77 6.11
CA HIS A 60 -1.87 -6.33 4.72
C HIS A 60 -0.94 -5.16 4.37
N CYS A 61 -0.89 -4.11 5.20
CA CYS A 61 -0.03 -2.94 4.98
C CYS A 61 1.45 -3.30 4.92
N ARG A 62 1.89 -4.19 5.82
CA ARG A 62 3.28 -4.67 5.82
C ARG A 62 3.60 -5.47 4.57
N ARG A 63 2.69 -6.35 4.15
CA ARG A 63 2.86 -7.18 2.95
C ARG A 63 2.85 -6.36 1.67
N ALA A 64 2.01 -5.33 1.61
CA ALA A 64 2.01 -4.36 0.51
C ALA A 64 3.39 -3.68 0.38
N PHE A 65 3.92 -3.19 1.50
CA PHE A 65 5.28 -2.62 1.55
C PHE A 65 6.36 -3.63 1.12
N GLU A 66 6.32 -4.87 1.61
CA GLU A 66 7.28 -5.91 1.24
C GLU A 66 7.17 -6.29 -0.26
N ALA A 67 5.97 -6.30 -0.83
CA ALA A 67 5.76 -6.58 -2.25
C ALA A 67 6.36 -5.49 -3.14
N GLU A 68 6.21 -4.22 -2.78
CA GLU A 68 6.84 -3.08 -3.47
C GLU A 68 8.36 -3.12 -3.34
N TYR A 69 8.88 -3.35 -2.13
CA TYR A 69 10.30 -3.45 -1.87
C TYR A 69 10.96 -4.59 -2.65
N ASN A 70 10.28 -5.74 -2.76
CA ASN A 70 10.73 -6.89 -3.55
C ASN A 70 10.45 -6.76 -5.05
N PHE A 71 10.05 -5.57 -5.53
CA PHE A 71 9.75 -5.28 -6.94
C PHE A 71 8.67 -6.18 -7.56
N SER A 72 7.73 -6.68 -6.76
CA SER A 72 6.65 -7.56 -7.23
C SER A 72 5.70 -6.87 -8.21
N GLN A 73 5.63 -5.53 -8.14
CA GLN A 73 4.80 -4.69 -9.00
C GLN A 73 5.52 -4.23 -10.28
N LYS A 74 6.83 -4.47 -10.43
CA LYS A 74 7.55 -4.10 -11.64
C LYS A 74 7.16 -5.00 -12.83
N PRO A 75 7.14 -4.46 -14.06
CA PRO A 75 7.01 -5.29 -15.25
C PRO A 75 8.12 -6.35 -15.26
N ARG A 76 7.75 -7.60 -15.58
CA ARG A 76 8.74 -8.65 -15.81
C ARG A 76 9.53 -8.32 -17.09
N PRO A 77 10.84 -8.62 -17.15
CA PRO A 77 11.60 -8.54 -18.39
C PRO A 77 11.01 -9.44 -19.47
#